data_AF-A0A957FT05-F1
#
_entry.id   AF-A0A957FT05-F1
#
_cell.length_a   1.000
_cell.length_b   1.000
_cell.length_c   1.000
_cell.angle_alpha   90.00
_cell.angle_beta   90.00
_cell.angle_gamma   90.00
#
_symmetry.space_group_name_H-M   'P 1'
#
loop_
_entity.id
_entity.type
_entity.pdbx_description
1 polymer ?
#
loop_
_entity_poly.entity_id
_entity_poly.type
_entity_poly.pdbx_seq_one_letter_code
_entity_poly.pdbx_strand_id
1 'polypeptide(L)'
;MSEQQIMVDNRARLVSAVLATGRWPALEQARKPHAAHQHAKQTRAFTEPFADHKAVALADAFLADHEDPTPLFAAALACEWPTFTVAEPLPAGLNLDSWPEALMDFYTDTAIAAFFWADHEAVWQQAEAELRQIFRGRDLAGFVGRLRGEPLSQPLYVCPNLAVPALQTVAVANAGGIYLLLPPPQAWGESPPWPYAEGEDWVLAECCYRLSELLLPLPEPARQADL
;
A
#
# COMPACT_ATOMS: atom_id res chain seq x y z
N MET A 1 -20.95 0.10 13.76
CA MET A 1 -19.56 0.46 14.12
C MET A 1 -18.69 -0.06 13.01
N SER A 2 -17.82 0.77 12.44
CA SER A 2 -16.83 0.27 11.47
C SER A 2 -15.82 -0.62 12.18
N GLU A 3 -15.49 -1.74 11.57
CA GLU A 3 -14.51 -2.70 12.07
C GLU A 3 -13.11 -2.31 11.58
N GLN A 4 -12.13 -2.32 12.50
CA GLN A 4 -10.72 -2.24 12.15
C GLN A 4 -10.19 -3.67 11.97
N GLN A 5 -9.56 -3.95 10.84
CA GLN A 5 -8.94 -5.22 10.54
C GLN A 5 -7.45 -5.04 10.20
N ILE A 6 -6.62 -5.93 10.75
CA ILE A 6 -5.21 -6.06 10.36
C ILE A 6 -5.10 -7.30 9.49
N MET A 7 -4.56 -7.18 8.29
CA MET A 7 -4.43 -8.31 7.37
C MET A 7 -3.35 -8.11 6.33
N VAL A 8 -2.81 -9.21 5.81
CA VAL A 8 -2.04 -9.19 4.57
C VAL A 8 -2.98 -9.12 3.36
N ASP A 9 -2.81 -8.11 2.51
CA ASP A 9 -3.58 -7.97 1.27
C ASP A 9 -2.76 -8.42 0.04
N ASN A 10 -3.18 -9.51 -0.59
CA ASN A 10 -2.44 -10.08 -1.73
C ASN A 10 -2.51 -9.23 -3.01
N ARG A 11 -3.54 -8.38 -3.17
CA ARG A 11 -3.63 -7.44 -4.28
C ARG A 11 -2.53 -6.39 -4.12
N ALA A 12 -2.38 -5.85 -2.91
CA ALA A 12 -1.30 -4.92 -2.57
C ALA A 12 0.09 -5.57 -2.68
N ARG A 13 0.26 -6.82 -2.23
CA ARG A 13 1.52 -7.58 -2.41
C ARG A 13 1.91 -7.70 -3.87
N LEU A 14 0.94 -7.96 -4.74
CA LEU A 14 1.20 -8.11 -6.16
C LEU A 14 1.60 -6.79 -6.83
N VAL A 15 0.87 -5.71 -6.58
CA VAL A 15 1.27 -4.36 -7.07
C VAL A 15 2.67 -4.02 -6.59
N SER A 16 2.96 -4.35 -5.34
CA SER A 16 4.27 -4.12 -4.74
C SER A 16 5.39 -4.90 -5.43
N ALA A 17 5.13 -6.14 -5.81
CA ALA A 17 6.07 -6.95 -6.59
C ALA A 17 6.32 -6.36 -7.98
N VAL A 18 5.28 -5.88 -8.67
CA VAL A 18 5.43 -5.18 -9.95
C VAL A 18 6.29 -3.93 -9.79
N LEU A 19 5.99 -3.09 -8.81
CA LEU A 19 6.76 -1.86 -8.53
C LEU A 19 8.22 -2.16 -8.18
N ALA A 20 8.49 -3.20 -7.38
CA ALA A 20 9.84 -3.59 -7.01
C ALA A 20 10.70 -4.01 -8.22
N THR A 21 10.07 -4.46 -9.30
CA THR A 21 10.72 -4.88 -10.55
C THR A 21 11.04 -3.70 -11.46
N GLY A 22 10.15 -2.70 -11.49
CA GLY A 22 10.25 -1.54 -12.36
C GLY A 22 11.18 -0.44 -11.86
N ARG A 23 10.93 0.80 -12.30
CA ARG A 23 11.75 1.98 -11.96
C ARG A 23 11.53 2.50 -10.54
N TRP A 24 10.45 2.11 -9.87
CA TRP A 24 10.03 2.71 -8.59
C TRP A 24 11.13 2.72 -7.52
N PRO A 25 11.89 1.63 -7.26
CA PRO A 25 12.98 1.64 -6.30
C PRO A 25 14.01 2.75 -6.57
N ALA A 26 14.32 3.03 -7.83
CA ALA A 26 15.27 4.09 -8.18
C ALA A 26 14.66 5.48 -7.96
N LEU A 27 13.39 5.67 -8.35
CA LEU A 27 12.66 6.93 -8.11
C LEU A 27 12.59 7.25 -6.62
N GLU A 28 12.28 6.26 -5.80
CA GLU A 28 12.18 6.47 -4.36
C GLU A 28 13.54 6.74 -3.71
N GLN A 29 14.59 5.99 -4.07
CA GLN A 29 15.94 6.24 -3.57
C GLN A 29 16.44 7.63 -3.97
N ALA A 30 16.05 8.15 -5.13
CA ALA A 30 16.36 9.52 -5.55
C ALA A 30 15.65 10.58 -4.69
N ARG A 31 14.46 10.28 -4.14
CA ARG A 31 13.74 11.18 -3.22
C ARG A 31 14.40 11.22 -1.85
N LYS A 32 14.68 10.06 -1.27
CA LYS A 32 15.33 9.93 0.03
C LYS A 32 16.05 8.59 0.13
N PRO A 33 17.39 8.58 0.10
CA PRO A 33 18.17 7.37 0.27
C PRO A 33 17.88 6.68 1.59
N HIS A 34 17.68 5.37 1.54
CA HIS A 34 17.41 4.54 2.72
C HIS A 34 17.70 3.07 2.41
N ALA A 35 17.97 2.25 3.42
CA ALA A 35 18.10 0.83 3.19
C ALA A 35 16.72 0.21 2.91
N ALA A 36 16.62 -0.54 1.82
CA ALA A 36 15.43 -1.34 1.54
C ALA A 36 15.31 -2.50 2.52
N HIS A 37 14.07 -2.85 2.88
CA HIS A 37 13.77 -4.06 3.66
C HIS A 37 14.28 -5.31 2.95
N GLN A 38 14.74 -6.32 3.71
CA GLN A 38 15.31 -7.53 3.13
C GLN A 38 14.31 -8.26 2.22
N HIS A 39 13.03 -8.28 2.62
CA HIS A 39 11.98 -8.87 1.79
C HIS A 39 11.80 -8.12 0.46
N ALA A 40 11.87 -6.78 0.45
CA ALA A 40 11.78 -6.01 -0.80
C ALA A 40 12.93 -6.34 -1.77
N LYS A 41 14.16 -6.53 -1.25
CA LYS A 41 15.31 -6.97 -2.06
C LYS A 41 15.09 -8.38 -2.65
N GLN A 42 14.55 -9.30 -1.84
CA GLN A 42 14.24 -10.66 -2.27
C GLN A 42 13.11 -10.69 -3.30
N THR A 43 12.06 -9.90 -3.11
CA THR A 43 10.97 -9.74 -4.08
C THR A 43 11.52 -9.26 -5.41
N ARG A 44 12.34 -8.20 -5.41
CA ARG A 44 12.98 -7.69 -6.63
C ARG A 44 13.85 -8.74 -7.31
N ALA A 45 14.67 -9.48 -6.56
CA ALA A 45 15.51 -10.53 -7.13
C ALA A 45 14.68 -11.67 -7.74
N PHE A 46 13.56 -12.02 -7.13
CA PHE A 46 12.64 -13.02 -7.67
C PHE A 46 11.95 -12.54 -8.96
N THR A 47 11.53 -11.27 -9.00
CA THR A 47 10.77 -10.72 -10.13
C THR A 47 11.65 -10.13 -11.24
N GLU A 48 12.96 -9.96 -11.03
CA GLU A 48 13.92 -9.42 -12.02
C GLU A 48 13.83 -10.07 -13.41
N PRO A 49 13.66 -11.41 -13.55
CA PRO A 49 13.50 -12.04 -14.86
C PRO A 49 12.25 -11.58 -15.65
N PHE A 50 11.30 -10.92 -14.98
CA PHE A 50 10.04 -10.44 -15.54
C PHE A 50 10.03 -8.92 -15.75
N ALA A 51 11.20 -8.26 -15.81
CA ALA A 51 11.29 -6.81 -15.99
C ALA A 51 10.62 -6.29 -17.27
N ASP A 52 10.57 -7.11 -18.33
CA ASP A 52 9.91 -6.76 -19.60
C ASP A 52 8.40 -7.10 -19.62
N HIS A 53 7.82 -7.55 -18.50
CA HIS A 53 6.42 -7.93 -18.43
C HIS A 53 5.48 -6.73 -18.61
N LYS A 54 4.33 -6.94 -19.27
CA LYS A 54 3.31 -5.89 -19.55
C LYS A 54 2.93 -5.08 -18.31
N ALA A 55 2.73 -5.74 -17.17
CA ALA A 55 2.45 -5.08 -15.89
C ALA A 55 3.55 -4.10 -15.47
N VAL A 56 4.83 -4.51 -15.56
CA VAL A 56 5.95 -3.64 -15.21
C VAL A 56 5.98 -2.43 -16.15
N ALA A 57 5.84 -2.65 -17.46
CA ALA A 57 5.80 -1.58 -18.45
C ALA A 57 4.65 -0.58 -18.23
N LEU A 58 3.46 -1.06 -17.85
CA LEU A 58 2.30 -0.21 -17.55
C LEU A 58 2.52 0.62 -16.28
N ALA A 59 3.02 0.00 -15.19
CA ALA A 59 3.33 0.70 -13.95
C ALA A 59 4.40 1.78 -14.18
N ASP A 60 5.43 1.44 -14.94
CA ASP A 60 6.50 2.35 -15.32
C ASP A 60 6.00 3.51 -16.19
N ALA A 61 5.18 3.23 -17.21
CA ALA A 61 4.57 4.28 -18.03
C ALA A 61 3.73 5.24 -17.19
N PHE A 62 2.93 4.72 -16.26
CA PHE A 62 2.18 5.54 -15.32
C PHE A 62 3.09 6.43 -14.46
N LEU A 63 4.16 5.85 -13.89
CA LEU A 63 5.12 6.56 -13.06
C LEU A 63 6.05 7.51 -13.85
N ALA A 64 5.98 7.54 -15.18
CA ALA A 64 6.67 8.53 -16.00
C ALA A 64 6.02 9.91 -15.85
N ASP A 65 4.70 9.93 -15.77
CA ASP A 65 3.89 11.15 -15.69
C ASP A 65 3.40 11.44 -14.27
N HIS A 66 3.53 10.47 -13.36
CA HIS A 66 3.03 10.55 -12.00
C HIS A 66 4.09 10.13 -10.97
N GLU A 67 4.12 10.86 -9.87
CA GLU A 67 5.06 10.62 -8.79
C GLU A 67 4.50 9.72 -7.68
N ASP A 68 3.21 9.42 -7.70
CA ASP A 68 2.49 8.69 -6.65
C ASP A 68 1.93 7.36 -7.18
N PRO A 69 2.31 6.20 -6.62
CA PRO A 69 1.81 4.89 -7.04
C PRO A 69 0.41 4.58 -6.49
N THR A 70 -0.17 5.43 -5.63
CA THR A 70 -1.49 5.20 -5.00
C THR A 70 -2.58 4.80 -5.98
N PRO A 71 -2.71 5.39 -7.19
CA PRO A 71 -3.71 4.96 -8.16
C PRO A 71 -3.55 3.51 -8.65
N LEU A 72 -2.33 2.99 -8.74
CA LEU A 72 -2.08 1.58 -9.11
C LEU A 72 -2.59 0.62 -8.02
N PHE A 73 -2.37 0.99 -6.75
CA PHE A 73 -2.91 0.25 -5.61
C PHE A 73 -4.43 0.35 -5.54
N ALA A 74 -4.99 1.55 -5.70
CA ALA A 74 -6.44 1.75 -5.68
C ALA A 74 -7.15 0.92 -6.76
N ALA A 75 -6.59 0.85 -7.96
CA ALA A 75 -7.11 0.03 -9.04
C ALA A 75 -7.07 -1.47 -8.71
N ALA A 76 -5.98 -1.96 -8.11
CA ALA A 76 -5.89 -3.35 -7.68
C ALA A 76 -6.87 -3.68 -6.54
N LEU A 77 -7.06 -2.76 -5.58
CA LEU A 77 -7.98 -2.90 -4.46
C LEU A 77 -9.46 -2.83 -4.87
N ALA A 78 -9.76 -2.24 -6.03
CA ALA A 78 -11.09 -2.26 -6.65
C ALA A 78 -11.43 -3.59 -7.35
N CYS A 79 -10.49 -4.55 -7.34
CA CYS A 79 -10.67 -5.86 -7.96
C CYS A 79 -10.88 -6.98 -6.91
N GLU A 80 -11.56 -8.04 -7.34
CA GLU A 80 -11.68 -9.28 -6.59
C GLU A 80 -10.39 -10.10 -6.67
N TRP A 81 -9.97 -10.67 -5.55
CA TRP A 81 -8.84 -11.62 -5.51
C TRP A 81 -9.37 -13.07 -5.58
N PRO A 82 -8.71 -14.00 -6.30
CA PRO A 82 -7.47 -13.84 -7.08
C PRO A 82 -7.70 -13.51 -8.55
N THR A 83 -8.93 -13.31 -9.00
CA THR A 83 -9.26 -13.22 -10.44
C THR A 83 -8.95 -11.86 -11.07
N PHE A 84 -8.72 -10.83 -10.24
CA PHE A 84 -8.61 -9.42 -10.65
C PHE A 84 -9.79 -8.94 -11.50
N THR A 85 -10.97 -9.52 -11.28
CA THR A 85 -12.22 -9.00 -11.86
C THR A 85 -12.57 -7.68 -11.18
N VAL A 86 -12.85 -6.65 -11.96
CA VAL A 86 -13.19 -5.32 -11.45
C VAL A 86 -14.55 -5.36 -10.74
N ALA A 87 -14.57 -5.12 -9.43
CA ALA A 87 -15.77 -5.08 -8.61
C ALA A 87 -16.31 -3.65 -8.44
N GLU A 88 -15.45 -2.65 -8.59
CA GLU A 88 -15.76 -1.23 -8.39
C GLU A 88 -15.17 -0.38 -9.52
N PRO A 89 -15.73 0.81 -9.81
CA PRO A 89 -15.15 1.72 -10.79
C PRO A 89 -13.67 2.01 -10.51
N LEU A 90 -12.83 1.87 -11.53
CA LEU A 90 -11.40 2.18 -11.43
C LEU A 90 -11.17 3.71 -11.32
N PRO A 91 -10.08 4.16 -10.69
CA PRO A 91 -9.71 5.58 -10.65
C PRO A 91 -9.63 6.20 -12.05
N ALA A 92 -10.18 7.41 -12.21
CA ALA A 92 -10.19 8.12 -13.49
C ALA A 92 -8.79 8.63 -13.90
N GLY A 93 -8.57 8.79 -15.21
CA GLY A 93 -7.38 9.49 -15.76
C GLY A 93 -6.18 8.60 -16.08
N LEU A 94 -6.35 7.29 -16.01
CA LEU A 94 -5.27 6.32 -16.15
C LEU A 94 -5.72 5.31 -17.21
N ASN A 95 -4.85 4.88 -18.12
CA ASN A 95 -5.13 3.74 -19.01
C ASN A 95 -5.03 2.42 -18.21
N LEU A 96 -5.76 2.37 -17.09
CA LEU A 96 -5.87 1.25 -16.15
C LEU A 96 -6.79 0.16 -16.68
N ASP A 97 -7.50 0.36 -17.79
CA ASP A 97 -8.43 -0.66 -18.29
C ASP A 97 -7.71 -1.99 -18.56
N SER A 98 -6.41 -1.93 -18.90
CA SER A 98 -5.54 -3.11 -19.05
C SER A 98 -4.76 -3.49 -17.79
N TRP A 99 -4.83 -2.72 -16.71
CA TRP A 99 -4.05 -2.94 -15.49
C TRP A 99 -4.49 -4.18 -14.70
N PRO A 100 -5.78 -4.42 -14.42
CA PRO A 100 -6.21 -5.66 -13.76
C PRO A 100 -5.83 -6.92 -14.55
N GLU A 101 -6.01 -6.89 -15.88
CA GLU A 101 -5.59 -7.98 -16.77
C GLU A 101 -4.07 -8.21 -16.67
N ALA A 102 -3.27 -7.15 -16.80
CA ALA A 102 -1.82 -7.27 -16.71
C ALA A 102 -1.33 -7.75 -15.34
N LEU A 103 -2.02 -7.38 -14.24
CA LEU A 103 -1.74 -7.92 -12.92
C LEU A 103 -2.04 -9.42 -12.84
N MET A 104 -3.18 -9.86 -13.38
CA MET A 104 -3.52 -11.28 -13.44
C MET A 104 -2.51 -12.08 -14.25
N ASP A 105 -2.10 -11.55 -15.41
CA ASP A 105 -1.05 -12.14 -16.25
C ASP A 105 0.26 -12.24 -15.46
N PHE A 106 0.68 -11.16 -14.79
CA PHE A 106 1.90 -11.15 -13.98
C PHE A 106 1.84 -12.18 -12.85
N TYR A 107 0.70 -12.27 -12.15
CA TYR A 107 0.49 -13.27 -11.09
C TYR A 107 0.61 -14.70 -11.61
N THR A 108 0.07 -14.95 -12.81
CA THR A 108 0.06 -16.27 -13.45
C THR A 108 1.45 -16.65 -13.98
N ASP A 109 2.08 -15.75 -14.75
CA ASP A 109 3.35 -16.00 -15.42
C ASP A 109 4.52 -16.11 -14.44
N THR A 110 4.50 -15.32 -13.37
CA THR A 110 5.49 -15.44 -12.29
C THR A 110 5.22 -16.63 -11.37
N ALA A 111 3.96 -17.08 -11.31
CA ALA A 111 3.45 -18.00 -10.29
C ALA A 111 3.94 -17.63 -8.87
N ILE A 112 4.01 -16.31 -8.57
CA ILE A 112 4.64 -15.75 -7.38
C ILE A 112 4.10 -16.32 -6.08
N ALA A 113 2.81 -16.66 -6.02
CA ALA A 113 2.21 -17.29 -4.85
C ALA A 113 2.88 -18.63 -4.51
N ALA A 114 3.12 -19.46 -5.53
CA ALA A 114 3.65 -20.80 -5.37
C ALA A 114 5.17 -20.81 -5.19
N PHE A 115 5.90 -19.99 -5.96
CA PHE A 115 7.36 -20.05 -6.00
C PHE A 115 8.07 -19.05 -5.08
N PHE A 116 7.34 -18.11 -4.49
CA PHE A 116 7.95 -17.10 -3.63
C PHE A 116 7.14 -16.86 -2.35
N TRP A 117 5.86 -16.51 -2.45
CA TRP A 117 5.10 -16.17 -1.24
C TRP A 117 4.97 -17.31 -0.25
N ALA A 118 4.83 -18.56 -0.72
CA ALA A 118 4.79 -19.73 0.16
C ALA A 118 6.03 -19.83 1.08
N ASP A 119 7.23 -19.59 0.55
CA ASP A 119 8.49 -19.67 1.30
C ASP A 119 8.74 -18.44 2.18
N HIS A 120 8.05 -17.33 1.89
CA HIS A 120 8.19 -16.05 2.59
C HIS A 120 7.01 -15.73 3.51
N GLU A 121 6.04 -16.63 3.66
CA GLU A 121 4.80 -16.39 4.38
C GLU A 121 5.06 -16.04 5.85
N ALA A 122 6.05 -16.67 6.49
CA ALA A 122 6.41 -16.40 7.88
C ALA A 122 6.76 -14.93 8.14
N VAL A 123 7.40 -14.25 7.18
CA VAL A 123 7.78 -12.83 7.31
C VAL A 123 6.55 -11.93 7.28
N TRP A 124 5.56 -12.25 6.44
CA TRP A 124 4.30 -11.51 6.35
C TRP A 124 3.41 -11.76 7.57
N GLN A 125 3.33 -13.01 8.04
CA GLN A 125 2.61 -13.37 9.26
C GLN A 125 3.20 -12.69 10.50
N GLN A 126 4.52 -12.58 10.58
CA GLN A 126 5.20 -11.84 11.64
C GLN A 126 4.83 -10.35 11.60
N ALA A 127 4.89 -9.71 10.43
CA ALA A 127 4.51 -8.31 10.26
C ALA A 127 3.04 -8.05 10.62
N GLU A 128 2.13 -8.94 10.20
CA GLU A 128 0.72 -8.88 10.58
C GLU A 128 0.54 -9.02 12.11
N ALA A 129 1.23 -9.97 12.73
CA ALA A 129 1.17 -10.20 14.18
C ALA A 129 1.67 -8.99 14.98
N GLU A 130 2.75 -8.34 14.53
CA GLU A 130 3.27 -7.11 15.14
C GLU A 130 2.26 -5.97 15.05
N LEU A 131 1.68 -5.72 13.87
CA LEU A 131 0.62 -4.71 13.71
C LEU A 131 -0.62 -5.04 14.56
N ARG A 132 -1.04 -6.31 14.62
CA ARG A 132 -2.13 -6.75 15.51
C ARG A 132 -1.84 -6.44 16.97
N GLN A 133 -0.60 -6.66 17.40
CA GLN A 133 -0.19 -6.37 18.78
C GLN A 133 -0.19 -4.86 19.07
N ILE A 134 0.30 -4.03 18.14
CA ILE A 134 0.29 -2.57 18.26
C ILE A 134 -1.15 -2.06 18.41
N PHE A 135 -2.07 -2.55 17.58
CA PHE A 135 -3.47 -2.11 17.59
C PHE A 135 -4.35 -2.83 18.61
N ARG A 136 -3.79 -3.72 19.43
CA ARG A 136 -4.56 -4.46 20.44
C ARG A 136 -5.22 -3.51 21.45
N GLY A 137 -6.55 -3.54 21.51
CA GLY A 137 -7.33 -2.69 22.42
C GLY A 137 -7.39 -1.22 21.99
N ARG A 138 -6.92 -0.88 20.78
CA ARG A 138 -7.00 0.46 20.20
C ARG A 138 -8.10 0.48 19.14
N ASP A 139 -8.94 1.50 19.21
CA ASP A 139 -10.05 1.71 18.28
C ASP A 139 -9.71 2.89 17.37
N LEU A 140 -8.89 2.63 16.33
CA LEU A 140 -8.48 3.67 15.38
C LEU A 140 -9.67 4.16 14.55
N ALA A 141 -10.53 3.24 14.11
CA ALA A 141 -11.74 3.57 13.34
C ALA A 141 -12.69 4.48 14.14
N GLY A 142 -12.94 4.18 15.41
CA GLY A 142 -13.74 5.02 16.28
C GLY A 142 -13.05 6.32 16.67
N PHE A 143 -11.71 6.33 16.83
CA PHE A 143 -10.96 7.58 17.04
C PHE A 143 -11.14 8.54 15.86
N VAL A 144 -10.92 8.09 14.63
CA VAL A 144 -11.12 8.90 13.44
C VAL A 144 -12.58 9.30 13.27
N GLY A 145 -13.52 8.41 13.55
CA GLY A 145 -14.95 8.75 13.53
C GLY A 145 -15.30 9.90 14.50
N ARG A 146 -14.70 9.90 15.70
CA ARG A 146 -14.86 11.03 16.64
C ARG A 146 -14.25 12.33 16.11
N LEU A 147 -13.09 12.27 15.44
CA LEU A 147 -12.48 13.46 14.82
C LEU A 147 -13.33 14.03 13.68
N ARG A 148 -13.97 13.18 12.88
CA ARG A 148 -14.88 13.58 11.79
C ARG A 148 -16.24 14.08 12.28
N GLY A 149 -16.60 13.76 13.52
CA GLY A 149 -17.95 14.00 14.06
C GLY A 149 -18.99 12.96 13.59
N GLU A 150 -18.58 11.94 12.84
CA GLU A 150 -19.44 10.86 12.37
C GLU A 150 -18.69 9.51 12.33
N PRO A 151 -19.33 8.38 12.66
CA PRO A 151 -18.71 7.06 12.54
C PRO A 151 -18.28 6.78 11.09
N LEU A 152 -17.16 6.06 10.93
CA LEU A 152 -16.80 5.53 9.61
C LEU A 152 -17.89 4.57 9.13
N SER A 153 -18.34 4.77 7.89
CA SER A 153 -19.33 3.92 7.22
C SER A 153 -18.72 2.67 6.58
N GLN A 154 -17.40 2.67 6.40
CA GLN A 154 -16.61 1.63 5.74
C GLN A 154 -15.63 0.99 6.71
N PRO A 155 -15.28 -0.30 6.55
CA PRO A 155 -14.23 -0.96 7.33
C PRO A 155 -12.87 -0.29 7.10
N LEU A 156 -12.01 -0.34 8.13
CA LEU A 156 -10.63 0.16 8.09
C LEU A 156 -9.66 -1.02 8.09
N TYR A 157 -8.88 -1.16 7.02
CA TYR A 157 -7.85 -2.17 6.85
C TYR A 157 -6.47 -1.56 7.05
N VAL A 158 -5.67 -2.16 7.92
CA VAL A 158 -4.27 -1.82 8.14
C VAL A 158 -3.45 -3.01 7.65
N CYS A 159 -2.73 -2.82 6.55
CA CYS A 159 -2.02 -3.87 5.86
C CYS A 159 -0.51 -3.61 5.91
N PRO A 160 0.32 -4.58 6.35
CA PRO A 160 1.76 -4.44 6.16
C PRO A 160 2.07 -4.44 4.66
N ASN A 161 3.12 -3.73 4.26
CA ASN A 161 3.66 -3.71 2.91
C ASN A 161 5.20 -3.79 2.94
N LEU A 162 5.72 -5.00 2.76
CA LEU A 162 7.15 -5.30 2.88
C LEU A 162 7.90 -5.39 1.54
N ALA A 163 7.17 -5.41 0.42
CA ALA A 163 7.69 -5.85 -0.88
C ALA A 163 8.25 -4.71 -1.74
N VAL A 164 7.81 -3.46 -1.51
CA VAL A 164 8.40 -2.28 -2.16
C VAL A 164 9.32 -1.60 -1.16
N PRO A 165 10.46 -1.03 -1.59
CA PRO A 165 10.95 0.12 -0.86
C PRO A 165 9.83 1.18 -0.91
N ALA A 166 9.27 1.46 0.25
CA ALA A 166 8.18 2.40 0.45
C ALA A 166 8.53 3.21 1.70
N LEU A 167 8.72 4.52 1.53
CA LEU A 167 8.89 5.49 2.62
C LEU A 167 7.55 6.05 3.09
N GLN A 168 6.52 5.89 2.26
CA GLN A 168 5.21 6.47 2.47
C GLN A 168 4.18 5.35 2.55
N THR A 169 3.28 5.48 3.53
CA THR A 169 2.07 4.67 3.59
C THR A 169 1.16 5.04 2.44
N VAL A 170 0.71 4.05 1.67
CA VAL A 170 -0.33 4.24 0.65
C VAL A 170 -1.69 4.16 1.33
N ALA A 171 -2.50 5.20 1.16
CA ALA A 171 -3.83 5.29 1.76
C ALA A 171 -4.90 5.38 0.66
N VAL A 172 -5.85 4.43 0.66
CA VAL A 172 -6.89 4.32 -0.37
C VAL A 172 -8.26 4.23 0.32
N ALA A 173 -9.23 5.01 -0.14
CA ALA A 173 -10.64 4.81 0.20
C ALA A 173 -11.42 4.42 -1.06
N ASN A 174 -12.17 3.33 -0.98
CA ASN A 174 -13.09 2.87 -2.03
C ASN A 174 -14.37 2.30 -1.38
N ALA A 175 -15.30 1.74 -2.17
CA ALA A 175 -16.55 1.22 -1.59
C ALA A 175 -16.30 0.00 -0.68
N GLY A 176 -15.27 -0.80 -0.98
CA GLY A 176 -14.85 -1.95 -0.20
C GLY A 176 -14.18 -1.62 1.13
N GLY A 177 -13.63 -0.41 1.31
CA GLY A 177 -13.03 0.01 2.58
C GLY A 177 -12.04 1.16 2.50
N ILE A 178 -11.47 1.47 3.65
CA ILE A 178 -10.31 2.35 3.81
C ILE A 178 -9.08 1.48 4.07
N TYR A 179 -8.09 1.52 3.20
CA TYR A 179 -6.88 0.72 3.27
C TYR A 179 -5.68 1.60 3.59
N LEU A 180 -4.88 1.19 4.58
CA LEU A 180 -3.58 1.74 4.87
C LEU A 180 -2.54 0.66 4.58
N LEU A 181 -1.76 0.82 3.51
CA LEU A 181 -0.68 -0.09 3.15
C LEU A 181 0.62 0.48 3.74
N LEU A 182 0.96 0.05 4.94
CA LEU A 182 2.07 0.60 5.70
C LEU A 182 3.39 -0.07 5.32
N PRO A 183 4.45 0.68 5.03
CA PRO A 183 5.79 0.14 5.04
C PRO A 183 6.33 0.00 6.48
N PRO A 184 7.36 -0.83 6.70
CA PRO A 184 8.05 -0.88 7.98
C PRO A 184 8.72 0.47 8.31
N PRO A 185 8.78 0.85 9.60
CA PRO A 185 9.41 2.10 10.03
C PRO A 185 10.85 2.24 9.53
N GLN A 186 11.19 3.40 8.98
CA GLN A 186 12.55 3.68 8.52
C GLN A 186 13.54 3.68 9.70
N ALA A 187 14.60 2.87 9.61
CA ALA A 187 15.70 2.89 10.57
C ALA A 187 16.71 4.01 10.27
N TRP A 188 17.60 4.27 11.22
CA TRP A 188 18.58 5.35 11.10
C TRP A 188 19.76 4.94 10.19
N GLY A 189 20.16 5.86 9.30
CA GLY A 189 21.29 5.67 8.39
C GLY A 189 21.04 4.58 7.34
N GLU A 190 21.99 3.65 7.22
CA GLU A 190 21.95 2.53 6.26
C GLU A 190 21.40 1.23 6.88
N SER A 191 20.85 1.30 8.08
CA SER A 191 20.25 0.14 8.74
C SER A 191 18.96 -0.27 8.01
N PRO A 192 18.67 -1.58 7.88
CA PRO A 192 17.38 -2.02 7.35
C PRO A 192 16.23 -1.45 8.19
N PRO A 193 15.03 -1.25 7.62
CA PRO A 193 13.86 -0.77 8.34
C PRO A 193 13.61 -1.58 9.63
N TRP A 194 13.14 -0.90 10.67
CA TRP A 194 12.83 -1.55 11.93
C TRP A 194 11.61 -2.47 11.77
N PRO A 195 11.53 -3.56 12.56
CA PRO A 195 10.26 -4.26 12.76
C PRO A 195 9.18 -3.28 13.23
N TYR A 196 7.91 -3.56 12.93
CA TYR A 196 6.82 -2.67 13.34
C TYR A 196 6.77 -2.52 14.86
N ALA A 197 7.01 -3.62 15.58
CA ALA A 197 7.00 -3.64 17.05
C ALA A 197 8.05 -2.72 17.69
N GLU A 198 9.14 -2.38 16.99
CA GLU A 198 10.16 -1.46 17.47
C GLU A 198 9.85 0.01 17.13
N GLY A 199 8.87 0.26 16.26
CA GLY A 199 8.45 1.59 15.81
C GLY A 199 6.98 1.88 16.09
N GLU A 200 6.41 1.37 17.18
CA GLU A 200 4.99 1.48 17.50
C GLU A 200 4.45 2.92 17.41
N ASP A 201 5.16 3.88 18.00
CA ASP A 201 4.75 5.29 17.99
C ASP A 201 4.68 5.85 16.56
N TRP A 202 5.64 5.47 15.71
CA TRP A 202 5.65 5.86 14.31
C TRP A 202 4.46 5.25 13.55
N VAL A 203 4.17 3.96 13.78
CA VAL A 203 3.04 3.26 13.14
C VAL A 203 1.73 3.98 13.43
N LEU A 204 1.49 4.30 14.71
CA LEU A 204 0.26 4.98 15.13
C LEU A 204 0.18 6.39 14.57
N ALA A 205 1.28 7.15 14.62
CA ALA A 205 1.34 8.50 14.09
C ALA A 205 1.11 8.52 12.58
N GLU A 206 1.76 7.64 11.82
CA GLU A 206 1.61 7.54 10.37
C GLU A 206 0.18 7.14 9.98
N CYS A 207 -0.43 6.15 10.67
CA CYS A 207 -1.83 5.80 10.44
C CYS A 207 -2.77 6.99 10.67
N CYS A 208 -2.62 7.69 11.80
CA CYS A 208 -3.43 8.88 12.11
C CYS A 208 -3.23 9.98 11.07
N TYR A 209 -1.98 10.24 10.67
CA TYR A 209 -1.64 11.25 9.68
C TYR A 209 -2.32 10.96 8.34
N ARG A 210 -2.18 9.74 7.82
CA ARG A 210 -2.79 9.35 6.53
C ARG A 210 -4.31 9.33 6.56
N LEU A 211 -4.90 8.86 7.66
CA LEU A 211 -6.35 8.91 7.81
C LEU A 211 -6.85 10.36 7.88
N SER A 212 -6.08 11.28 8.46
CA SER A 212 -6.41 12.69 8.48
C SER A 212 -6.38 13.31 7.09
N GLU A 213 -5.35 13.03 6.28
CA GLU A 213 -5.24 13.50 4.90
C GLU A 213 -6.36 12.94 4.01
N LEU A 214 -6.72 11.67 4.21
CA LEU A 214 -7.70 10.98 3.37
C LEU A 214 -9.15 11.35 3.70
N LEU A 215 -9.47 11.57 4.98
CA LEU A 215 -10.86 11.60 5.46
C LEU A 215 -11.31 12.93 6.05
N LEU A 216 -10.38 13.85 6.33
CA LEU A 216 -10.72 15.19 6.79
C LEU A 216 -10.69 16.15 5.60
N PRO A 217 -11.75 16.97 5.40
CA PRO A 217 -11.70 18.00 4.39
C PRO A 217 -10.57 18.98 4.72
N LEU A 218 -9.78 19.35 3.71
CA LEU A 218 -8.93 20.53 3.81
C LEU A 218 -9.84 21.73 4.12
N PRO A 219 -9.45 22.65 5.01
CA PRO A 219 -10.23 23.86 5.23
C PRO A 219 -10.44 24.55 3.88
N GLU A 220 -11.69 24.85 3.50
CA GLU A 220 -11.95 25.68 2.33
C GLU A 220 -11.11 26.95 2.47
N PRO A 221 -10.39 27.41 1.42
CA PRO A 221 -9.74 28.70 1.48
C PRO A 221 -10.80 29.71 1.86
N ALA A 222 -10.57 30.42 2.98
CA ALA A 222 -11.52 31.38 3.52
C ALA A 222 -11.96 32.28 2.36
N ARG A 223 -13.25 32.23 2.00
CA ARG A 223 -13.80 33.18 1.04
C ARG A 223 -13.43 34.55 1.56
N GLN A 224 -12.57 35.27 0.84
CA GLN A 224 -12.36 36.68 1.09
C GLN A 224 -13.75 37.29 1.06
N ALA A 225 -14.22 37.73 2.23
CA ALA A 225 -15.46 38.47 2.31
C ALA A 225 -15.21 39.75 1.51
N ASP A 226 -15.86 39.85 0.35
CA ASP A 226 -15.92 41.07 -0.43
C ASP A 226 -16.44 42.18 0.49
N LEU A 227 -15.54 43.12 0.84
CA LEU A 227 -15.84 44.40 1.48
C LEU A 227 -16.03 45.47 0.41
#